data_AF-A0A3M9YLV8-F1
#
_entry.id   AF-A0A3M9YLV8-F1
#
_cell.length_a   1.000
_cell.length_b   1.000
_cell.length_c   1.000
_cell.angle_alpha   90.00
_cell.angle_beta   90.00
_cell.angle_gamma   90.00
#
_symmetry.space_group_name_H-M   'P 1'
#
loop_
_entity.id
_entity.type
_entity.pdbx_description
1 polymer ?
#
loop_
_entity_poly.entity_id
_entity_poly.type
_entity_poly.pdbx_seq_one_letter_code
_entity_poly.pdbx_strand_id
1 'polypeptide(L)'
;MQVFRYYSDMAQWKFQLCPNQKDVIGTGFRMDPIGQKVENEVNDALRYPFRFHGVNKIVVKLGKSLVDSPNYVEMAGVGVKQYPDFCAQSYLQKSDEERREELIQISKSVLGWFLHNFDDAEFARKAAERLEWELG
;
A
#
# COMPACT_ATOMS: atom_id res chain seq x y z
N MET A 1 -27.37 -25.83 22.15
CA MET A 1 -26.03 -25.32 22.51
C MET A 1 -25.36 -24.86 21.21
N GLN A 2 -25.49 -23.58 20.86
CA GLN A 2 -24.90 -23.02 19.65
C GLN A 2 -23.46 -22.58 19.96
N VAL A 3 -22.52 -23.18 19.25
CA VAL A 3 -21.11 -22.77 19.26
C VAL A 3 -21.01 -21.46 18.49
N PHE A 4 -20.89 -20.34 19.20
CA PHE A 4 -20.55 -19.07 18.59
C PHE A 4 -19.11 -19.15 18.07
N ARG A 5 -18.95 -19.39 16.77
CA ARG A 5 -17.69 -19.11 16.07
C ARG A 5 -17.53 -17.59 16.02
N TYR A 6 -16.94 -17.02 17.05
CA TYR A 6 -16.28 -15.72 16.92
C TYR A 6 -15.01 -15.95 16.10
N TYR A 7 -15.15 -15.96 14.77
CA TYR A 7 -14.09 -15.41 13.95
C TYR A 7 -14.11 -13.91 14.27
N SER A 8 -13.28 -13.48 15.22
CA SER A 8 -12.83 -12.09 15.18
C SER A 8 -12.15 -11.96 13.83
N ASP A 9 -12.82 -11.33 12.87
CA ASP A 9 -12.17 -10.82 11.66
C ASP A 9 -11.04 -9.92 12.14
N MET A 10 -9.85 -10.50 12.33
CA MET A 10 -8.65 -9.74 12.59
C MET A 10 -8.54 -8.82 11.39
N ALA A 11 -8.72 -7.51 11.63
CA ALA A 11 -8.66 -6.48 10.60
C ALA A 11 -7.50 -6.80 9.65
N GLN A 12 -7.83 -7.31 8.46
CA GLN A 12 -6.83 -7.86 7.56
C GLN A 12 -5.99 -6.68 7.08
N TRP A 13 -4.68 -6.79 7.27
CA TRP A 13 -3.78 -5.75 6.78
C TRP A 13 -3.98 -5.56 5.28
N LYS A 14 -3.95 -4.30 4.83
CA LYS A 14 -4.17 -3.99 3.41
C LYS A 14 -3.23 -2.92 2.88
N PHE A 15 -2.56 -3.22 1.78
CA PHE A 15 -1.81 -2.32 0.93
C PHE A 15 -2.59 -2.10 -0.36
N GLN A 16 -2.72 -0.85 -0.79
CA GLN A 16 -3.49 -0.47 -1.98
C GLN A 16 -2.75 0.63 -2.77
N LEU A 17 -2.67 0.45 -4.08
CA LEU A 17 -2.15 1.42 -5.03
C LEU A 17 -3.34 2.03 -5.77
N CYS A 18 -3.44 3.36 -5.79
CA CYS A 18 -4.56 4.01 -6.48
C CYS A 18 -4.15 5.35 -7.10
N PRO A 19 -4.81 5.80 -8.18
CA PRO A 19 -4.57 7.13 -8.72
C PRO A 19 -4.87 8.21 -7.68
N ASN A 20 -4.13 9.32 -7.76
CA ASN A 20 -4.36 10.49 -6.91
C ASN A 20 -5.59 11.28 -7.36
N GLN A 21 -6.77 10.67 -7.23
CA GLN A 21 -8.06 11.29 -7.50
C GLN A 21 -8.90 11.36 -6.22
N LYS A 22 -9.95 12.18 -6.26
CA LYS A 22 -10.91 12.33 -5.17
C LYS A 22 -11.77 11.05 -5.07
N ASP A 23 -12.15 10.68 -3.84
CA ASP A 23 -13.13 9.61 -3.56
C ASP A 23 -12.75 8.19 -4.02
N VAL A 24 -11.46 7.94 -4.30
CA VAL A 24 -10.92 6.62 -4.68
C VAL A 24 -10.75 5.69 -3.46
N ILE A 25 -10.57 6.27 -2.28
CA ILE A 25 -10.40 5.54 -1.02
C ILE A 25 -11.78 5.11 -0.51
N GLY A 26 -12.11 3.82 -0.65
CA GLY A 26 -13.37 3.23 -0.16
C GLY A 26 -14.23 2.61 -1.26
N THR A 27 -14.06 3.02 -2.52
CA THR A 27 -14.74 2.43 -3.69
C THR A 27 -14.11 1.12 -4.15
N GLY A 28 -12.95 0.75 -3.58
CA GLY A 28 -12.18 -0.41 -4.02
C GLY A 28 -11.55 -0.23 -5.40
N PHE A 29 -11.52 1.00 -5.92
CA PHE A 29 -10.92 1.32 -7.20
C PHE A 29 -9.44 0.94 -7.22
N ARG A 30 -9.07 0.17 -8.23
CA ARG A 30 -7.71 -0.31 -8.48
C ARG A 30 -7.21 0.32 -9.77
N MET A 31 -5.90 0.52 -9.85
CA MET A 31 -5.30 1.14 -11.02
C MET A 31 -5.46 0.27 -12.27
N ASP A 32 -5.00 -0.98 -12.21
CA ASP A 32 -5.13 -1.98 -13.27
C ASP A 32 -4.88 -3.41 -12.72
N PRO A 33 -4.99 -4.47 -13.54
CA PRO A 33 -4.71 -5.84 -13.10
C PRO A 33 -3.26 -6.09 -12.64
N ILE A 34 -2.29 -5.28 -13.08
CA ILE A 34 -0.88 -5.42 -12.70
C ILE A 34 -0.67 -4.88 -11.29
N GLY A 35 -1.23 -3.71 -11.00
CA GLY A 35 -1.26 -3.14 -9.65
C GLY A 35 -1.95 -4.07 -8.67
N GLN A 36 -3.03 -4.73 -9.06
CA GLN A 36 -3.66 -5.75 -8.22
C GLN A 36 -2.73 -6.92 -7.88
N LYS A 37 -1.89 -7.38 -8.82
CA LYS A 37 -0.93 -8.46 -8.54
C LYS A 37 0.10 -8.00 -7.50
N VAL A 38 0.67 -6.82 -7.66
CA VAL A 38 1.64 -6.25 -6.71
C VAL A 38 1.00 -6.01 -5.32
N GLU A 39 -0.22 -5.46 -5.27
CA GLU A 39 -0.99 -5.33 -4.02
C GLU A 39 -1.14 -6.67 -3.32
N ASN A 40 -1.53 -7.72 -4.05
CA ASN A 40 -1.75 -9.04 -3.48
C ASN A 40 -0.44 -9.64 -2.94
N GLU A 41 0.68 -9.50 -3.65
CA GLU A 41 1.99 -9.95 -3.17
C GLU A 41 2.36 -9.29 -1.83
N VAL A 42 2.21 -7.96 -1.73
CA VAL A 42 2.48 -7.22 -0.49
C VAL A 42 1.51 -7.62 0.62
N ASN A 43 0.23 -7.81 0.30
CA ASN A 43 -0.78 -8.24 1.26
C ASN A 43 -0.54 -9.67 1.77
N ASP A 44 -0.11 -10.56 0.89
CA ASP A 44 0.25 -11.94 1.26
C ASP A 44 1.48 -11.96 2.17
N ALA A 45 2.47 -11.10 1.89
CA ALA A 45 3.61 -10.88 2.78
C ALA A 45 3.16 -10.37 4.16
N LEU A 46 2.03 -9.66 4.26
CA LEU A 46 1.54 -9.01 5.48
C LEU A 46 0.37 -9.75 6.15
N ARG A 47 0.17 -11.06 5.90
CA ARG A 47 -0.93 -11.88 6.45
C ARG A 47 -1.08 -11.93 7.98
N TYR A 48 -0.14 -11.40 8.76
CA TYR A 48 -0.25 -11.34 10.22
C TYR A 48 -0.98 -10.06 10.63
N PRO A 49 -1.60 -10.01 11.83
CA PRO A 49 -2.33 -8.83 12.30
C PRO A 49 -1.36 -7.72 12.72
N PHE A 50 -0.57 -7.22 11.79
CA PHE A 50 0.26 -6.05 12.00
C PHE A 50 -0.65 -4.85 12.23
N ARG A 51 -0.29 -4.03 13.22
CA ARG A 51 -0.83 -2.69 13.39
C ARG A 51 0.36 -1.77 13.54
N PHE A 52 0.29 -0.64 12.88
CA PHE A 52 1.30 0.39 12.87
C PHE A 52 0.58 1.68 13.25
N HIS A 53 0.86 2.28 14.41
CA HIS A 53 0.07 3.42 14.91
C HIS A 53 -1.47 3.24 14.90
N GLY A 54 -1.99 2.02 15.06
CA GLY A 54 -3.42 1.74 14.93
C GLY A 54 -3.97 1.81 13.49
N VAL A 55 -3.12 2.11 12.51
CA VAL A 55 -3.34 1.87 11.09
C VAL A 55 -3.30 0.38 10.82
N ASN A 56 -4.23 -0.09 9.98
CA ASN A 56 -4.28 -1.46 9.45
C ASN A 56 -4.34 -1.48 7.91
N LYS A 57 -4.33 -0.30 7.28
CA LYS A 57 -4.38 -0.14 5.83
C LYS A 57 -3.46 0.98 5.38
N ILE A 58 -2.61 0.71 4.39
CA ILE A 58 -1.80 1.69 3.70
C ILE A 58 -2.35 1.89 2.28
N VAL A 59 -2.60 3.14 1.93
CA VAL A 59 -2.97 3.56 0.57
C VAL A 59 -1.87 4.43 0.02
N VAL A 60 -1.35 4.06 -1.15
CA VAL A 60 -0.43 4.90 -1.92
C VAL A 60 -1.22 5.60 -3.02
N LYS A 61 -1.20 6.94 -3.00
CA LYS A 61 -1.80 7.77 -4.05
C LYS A 61 -0.75 8.11 -5.10
N LEU A 62 -0.96 7.60 -6.31
CA LEU A 62 -0.05 7.70 -7.44
C LEU A 62 -0.38 8.92 -8.30
N GLY A 63 0.63 9.76 -8.50
CA GLY A 63 0.58 10.95 -9.33
C GLY A 63 0.31 12.23 -8.54
N LYS A 64 0.44 13.37 -9.23
CA LYS A 64 0.27 14.69 -8.62
C LYS A 64 -1.10 14.83 -7.98
N SER A 65 -1.11 15.30 -6.74
CA SER A 65 -2.35 15.66 -6.06
C SER A 65 -2.96 16.90 -6.73
N LEU A 66 -4.28 16.88 -6.92
CA LEU A 66 -5.03 18.05 -7.40
C LEU A 66 -5.29 19.08 -6.29
N VAL A 67 -5.04 18.69 -5.04
CA VAL A 67 -5.19 19.52 -3.84
C VAL A 67 -3.92 19.45 -3.01
N ASP A 68 -3.53 20.54 -2.36
CA ASP A 68 -2.41 20.48 -1.44
C ASP A 68 -2.73 19.50 -0.30
N SER A 69 -1.79 18.61 -0.02
CA SER A 69 -2.01 17.52 0.94
C SER A 69 -0.67 17.09 1.52
N PRO A 70 -0.62 16.77 2.82
CA PRO A 70 0.58 16.25 3.44
C PRO A 70 1.09 15.01 2.70
N ASN A 71 2.42 14.84 2.67
CA ASN A 71 3.06 13.67 2.08
C ASN A 71 2.55 12.35 2.70
N TYR A 72 2.19 12.38 3.97
CA TYR A 72 1.57 11.28 4.70
C TYR A 72 0.49 11.79 5.66
N VAL A 73 -0.63 11.09 5.76
CA VAL A 73 -1.71 11.39 6.73
C VAL A 73 -2.38 10.11 7.20
N GLU A 74 -2.77 10.06 8.48
CA GLU A 74 -3.53 8.96 9.07
C GLU A 74 -4.99 9.36 9.27
N MET A 75 -5.91 8.52 8.81
CA MET A 75 -7.35 8.75 8.98
C MET A 75 -8.06 7.43 9.24
N ALA A 76 -8.71 7.30 10.40
CA ALA A 76 -9.58 6.17 10.74
C ALA A 76 -8.94 4.77 10.50
N GLY A 77 -7.68 4.59 10.91
CA GLY A 77 -6.94 3.34 10.71
C GLY A 77 -6.37 3.14 9.30
N VAL A 78 -6.41 4.18 8.45
CA VAL A 78 -5.82 4.19 7.10
C VAL A 78 -4.68 5.22 7.04
N GLY A 79 -3.47 4.75 6.76
CA GLY A 79 -2.33 5.59 6.40
C GLY A 79 -2.36 5.89 4.90
N VAL A 80 -2.32 7.15 4.52
CA VAL A 80 -2.34 7.60 3.12
C VAL A 80 -1.00 8.24 2.80
N LYS A 81 -0.22 7.60 1.91
CA LYS A 81 1.06 8.10 1.43
C LYS A 81 0.93 8.65 0.02
N GLN A 82 1.43 9.86 -0.22
CA GLN A 82 1.48 10.46 -1.55
C GLN A 82 2.73 9.97 -2.31
N TYR A 83 2.59 9.73 -3.61
CA TYR A 83 3.69 9.43 -4.53
C TYR A 83 3.53 10.28 -5.80
N PRO A 84 3.89 11.58 -5.75
CA PRO A 84 3.54 12.56 -6.78
C PRO A 84 4.28 12.37 -8.11
N ASP A 85 5.43 11.69 -8.09
CA ASP A 85 6.33 11.54 -9.25
C ASP A 85 5.84 10.50 -10.26
N PHE A 86 4.79 9.73 -9.92
CA PHE A 86 4.20 8.76 -10.83
C PHE A 86 3.50 9.45 -12.03
N CYS A 87 3.86 9.04 -13.24
CA CYS A 87 3.25 9.53 -14.47
C CYS A 87 2.41 8.43 -15.15
N ALA A 88 1.08 8.55 -15.05
CA ALA A 88 0.16 7.58 -15.64
C ALA A 88 0.33 7.41 -17.16
N GLN A 89 0.65 8.50 -17.88
CA GLN A 89 0.87 8.43 -19.33
C GLN A 89 2.09 7.59 -19.69
N SER A 90 3.21 7.79 -18.98
CA SER A 90 4.44 6.99 -19.17
C SER A 90 4.21 5.53 -18.78
N TYR A 91 3.53 5.31 -17.64
CA TYR A 91 3.17 3.97 -17.17
C TYR A 91 2.38 3.16 -18.21
N LEU A 92 1.38 3.78 -18.85
CA LEU A 92 0.56 3.12 -19.87
C LEU A 92 1.31 2.80 -21.17
N GLN A 93 2.47 3.41 -21.42
CA GLN A 93 3.30 3.09 -22.59
C GLN A 93 4.27 1.93 -22.36
N LYS A 94 4.48 1.53 -21.10
CA LYS A 94 5.33 0.42 -20.70
C LYS A 94 4.67 -0.94 -20.95
N SER A 95 5.50 -1.95 -21.14
CA SER A 95 5.08 -3.37 -21.11
C SER A 95 4.59 -3.77 -19.71
N ASP A 96 3.86 -4.89 -19.64
CA ASP A 96 3.35 -5.41 -18.37
C ASP A 96 4.45 -5.67 -17.33
N GLU A 97 5.62 -6.14 -17.78
CA GLU A 97 6.77 -6.41 -16.91
C GLU A 97 7.38 -5.12 -16.36
N GLU A 98 7.58 -4.12 -17.21
CA GLU A 98 8.09 -2.80 -16.80
C GLU A 98 7.12 -2.07 -15.86
N ARG A 99 5.81 -2.21 -16.10
CA ARG A 99 4.76 -1.69 -15.20
C ARG A 99 4.81 -2.37 -13.85
N ARG A 100 4.99 -3.69 -13.82
CA ARG A 100 5.09 -4.46 -12.58
C ARG A 100 6.32 -4.02 -11.79
N GLU A 101 7.47 -3.93 -12.44
CA GLU A 101 8.73 -3.49 -11.81
C GLU A 101 8.61 -2.07 -11.24
N GLU A 102 8.03 -1.13 -11.98
CA GLU A 102 7.81 0.24 -11.49
C GLU A 102 6.95 0.26 -10.21
N LEU A 103 5.88 -0.52 -10.16
CA LEU A 103 5.02 -0.59 -8.96
C LEU A 103 5.71 -1.27 -7.77
N ILE A 104 6.59 -2.24 -8.03
CA ILE A 104 7.44 -2.82 -6.98
C ILE A 104 8.41 -1.78 -6.44
N GLN A 105 9.07 -1.02 -7.30
CA GLN A 105 10.01 0.03 -6.87
C GLN A 105 9.29 1.12 -6.07
N ILE A 106 8.08 1.50 -6.47
CA ILE A 106 7.22 2.40 -5.68
C ILE A 106 6.90 1.79 -4.32
N SER A 107 6.51 0.51 -4.29
CA SER A 107 6.17 -0.18 -3.04
C SER A 107 7.37 -0.27 -2.10
N LYS A 108 8.57 -0.61 -2.61
CA LYS A 108 9.84 -0.59 -1.86
C LYS A 108 10.14 0.79 -1.29
N SER A 109 10.06 1.83 -2.13
CA SER A 109 10.29 3.21 -1.71
C SER A 109 9.34 3.65 -0.59
N VAL A 110 8.06 3.26 -0.68
CA VAL A 110 7.06 3.55 0.37
C VAL A 110 7.36 2.80 1.66
N LEU A 111 7.67 1.50 1.59
CA LEU A 111 8.02 0.70 2.77
C LEU A 111 9.30 1.19 3.45
N GLY A 112 10.33 1.55 2.66
CA GLY A 112 11.56 2.17 3.15
C GLY A 112 11.29 3.51 3.84
N TRP A 113 10.41 4.33 3.25
CA TRP A 113 9.99 5.59 3.88
C TRP A 113 9.35 5.35 5.26
N PHE A 114 8.48 4.34 5.41
CA PHE A 114 7.91 4.01 6.73
C PHE A 114 8.98 3.61 7.75
N LEU A 115 9.93 2.74 7.36
CA LEU A 115 11.04 2.34 8.24
C LEU A 115 11.92 3.50 8.67
N HIS A 116 12.10 4.50 7.80
CA HIS A 116 12.92 5.66 8.12
C HIS A 116 12.20 6.68 9.01
N ASN A 117 10.88 6.78 8.91
CA ASN A 117 10.12 7.87 9.55
C ASN A 117 9.40 7.44 10.85
N PHE A 118 9.32 6.15 11.15
CA PHE A 118 8.58 5.65 12.31
C PHE A 118 9.27 4.48 13.00
N ASP A 119 9.30 4.52 14.33
CA ASP A 119 9.98 3.54 15.17
C ASP A 119 9.27 2.17 15.22
N ASP A 120 7.94 2.13 15.02
CA ASP A 120 7.12 0.92 15.08
C ASP A 120 6.77 0.34 13.69
N ALA A 121 7.46 0.76 12.63
CA ALA A 121 7.26 0.34 11.24
C ALA A 121 7.73 -1.11 10.93
N GLU A 122 7.74 -2.02 11.91
CA GLU A 122 8.21 -3.41 11.76
C GLU A 122 7.45 -4.17 10.66
N PHE A 123 6.20 -3.80 10.36
CA PHE A 123 5.43 -4.36 9.25
C PHE A 123 6.18 -4.23 7.91
N ALA A 124 6.84 -3.09 7.68
CA ALA A 124 7.55 -2.82 6.43
C ALA A 124 8.81 -3.68 6.30
N ARG A 125 9.53 -3.90 7.41
CA ARG A 125 10.66 -4.84 7.47
C ARG A 125 10.20 -6.27 7.17
N LYS A 126 9.10 -6.71 7.79
CA LYS A 126 8.53 -8.04 7.59
C LYS A 126 8.01 -8.27 6.16
N ALA A 127 7.41 -7.25 5.55
CA ALA A 127 7.03 -7.30 4.14
C ALA A 127 8.25 -7.52 3.25
N ALA A 128 9.29 -6.70 3.44
CA ALA A 128 10.52 -6.79 2.64
C ALA A 128 11.25 -8.12 2.81
N GLU A 129 11.38 -8.62 4.05
CA GLU A 129 11.99 -9.94 4.33
C GLU A 129 11.27 -11.07 3.57
N ARG A 130 9.94 -11.06 3.54
CA ARG A 130 9.14 -12.12 2.89
C ARG A 130 9.09 -12.03 1.39
N LEU A 131 9.21 -10.81 0.86
CA LEU A 131 9.25 -10.55 -0.57
C LEU A 131 10.67 -10.63 -1.14
N GLU A 132 11.67 -10.85 -0.27
CA GLU A 132 13.10 -10.82 -0.62
C GLU A 132 13.49 -9.48 -1.29
N TRP A 133 12.92 -8.38 -0.78
CA TRP A 133 13.16 -7.03 -1.28
C TRP A 133 14.22 -6.32 -0.46
N GLU A 134 15.19 -5.73 -1.15
CA GLU A 134 16.05 -4.70 -0.56
C GLU A 134 15.28 -3.37 -0.55
N LEU A 135 15.17 -2.78 0.64
CA LEU A 135 14.65 -1.43 0.82
C LEU A 135 15.83 -0.46 0.81
N GLY A 136 15.76 0.55 -0.06
CA GLY A 136 16.75 1.62 -0.16
C GLY A 136 16.53 2.75 0.83
#